data_AF-A0A076GZL6-F1
#
_entry.id   AF-A0A076GZL6-F1
#
_cell.length_a   1.000
_cell.length_b   1.000
_cell.length_c   1.000
_cell.angle_alpha   90.00
_cell.angle_beta   90.00
_cell.angle_gamma   90.00
#
_symmetry.space_group_name_H-M   'P 1'
#
loop_
_entity.id
_entity.type
_entity.pdbx_description
1 polymer ?
#
loop_
_entity_poly.entity_id
_entity_poly.type
_entity_poly.pdbx_seq_one_letter_code
_entity_poly.pdbx_strand_id
1 'polypeptide(L)'
;MTTTLTDLLRALEERSRQSPNRVVRLTGTVDDEPCELLIFRGFSSSTTHPTSFDPDAPVLRMPVVLDNAELLEGPLQPSQVKVLLGPMTPEQLLAQAIW
;
A
#
# COMPACT_ATOMS: atom_id res chain seq x y z
N MET A 1 5.53 20.35 -5.61
CA MET A 1 6.47 19.41 -4.96
C MET A 1 6.06 18.02 -5.40
N THR A 2 6.93 17.28 -6.07
CA THR A 2 6.65 15.89 -6.48
C THR A 2 6.91 15.01 -5.27
N THR A 3 5.87 14.41 -4.69
CA THR A 3 6.02 13.43 -3.62
C THR A 3 6.76 12.22 -4.18
N THR A 4 7.81 11.74 -3.51
CA THR A 4 8.48 10.51 -3.93
C THR A 4 7.65 9.28 -3.55
N LEU A 5 7.81 8.17 -4.26
CA LEU A 5 7.13 6.91 -3.92
C LEU A 5 7.42 6.48 -2.46
N THR A 6 8.66 6.65 -2.02
CA THR A 6 9.07 6.35 -0.64
C THR A 6 8.32 7.20 0.38
N ASP A 7 8.16 8.50 0.13
CA ASP A 7 7.39 9.38 1.02
C ASP A 7 5.91 9.00 1.07
N LEU A 8 5.34 8.61 -0.07
CA LEU A 8 3.96 8.18 -0.18
C LEU A 8 3.69 6.89 0.60
N LEU A 9 4.55 5.87 0.44
CA LEU A 9 4.45 4.61 1.17
C LEU A 9 4.57 4.84 2.68
N ARG A 10 5.55 5.64 3.12
CA ARG A 10 5.71 6.00 4.54
C ARG A 10 4.49 6.70 5.12
N ALA A 11 3.86 7.60 4.35
CA ALA A 11 2.64 8.28 4.79
C ALA A 11 1.45 7.33 4.90
N LEU A 12 1.31 6.38 3.95
CA LEU A 12 0.29 5.33 4.00
C LEU A 12 0.52 4.37 5.18
N GLU A 13 1.75 4.02 5.50
CA GLU A 13 2.12 3.23 6.67
C GLU A 13 1.73 3.94 7.98
N GLU A 14 2.10 5.20 8.14
CA GLU A 14 1.72 5.99 9.32
C GLU A 14 0.20 6.04 9.49
N ARG A 15 -0.52 6.31 8.39
CA ARG A 15 -1.98 6.36 8.40
C ARG A 15 -2.59 4.99 8.73
N SER A 16 -2.08 3.91 8.16
CA SER A 16 -2.52 2.52 8.42
C SER A 16 -2.29 2.12 9.89
N ARG A 17 -1.25 2.62 10.54
CA ARG A 17 -0.99 2.37 11.98
C ARG A 17 -2.12 2.89 12.87
N GLN A 18 -2.78 3.99 12.47
CA GLN A 18 -3.89 4.59 13.21
C GLN A 18 -5.26 3.95 12.90
N SER A 19 -5.35 3.15 11.83
CA SER A 19 -6.58 2.44 11.40
C SER A 19 -6.36 0.92 11.41
N PRO A 20 -6.24 0.27 12.58
CA PRO A 20 -5.84 -1.15 12.70
C PRO A 20 -6.85 -2.16 12.16
N ASN A 21 -8.04 -1.71 11.76
CA ASN A 21 -9.12 -2.48 11.12
C ASN A 21 -9.19 -2.23 9.61
N ARG A 22 -8.11 -1.71 9.01
CA ARG A 22 -8.00 -1.44 7.58
C ARG A 22 -6.72 -2.01 7.02
N VAL A 23 -6.80 -2.45 5.77
CA VAL A 23 -5.64 -2.86 4.97
C VAL A 23 -5.63 -1.96 3.74
N VAL A 24 -4.50 -1.35 3.42
CA VAL A 24 -4.32 -0.68 2.14
C VAL A 24 -3.78 -1.72 1.15
N ARG A 25 -4.40 -1.84 -0.02
CA ARG A 25 -3.87 -2.61 -1.13
C ARG A 25 -3.43 -1.65 -2.23
N LEU A 26 -2.17 -1.74 -2.61
CA LEU A 26 -1.60 -1.03 -3.75
C LEU A 26 -1.32 -2.04 -4.86
N THR A 27 -1.69 -1.70 -6.09
CA THR A 27 -1.42 -2.51 -7.27
C THR A 27 -0.79 -1.67 -8.37
N GLY A 28 0.07 -2.32 -9.16
CA GLY A 28 0.80 -1.70 -10.27
C GLY A 28 1.81 -2.67 -10.84
N THR A 29 3.01 -2.20 -11.16
CA THR A 29 4.06 -3.02 -11.78
C THR A 29 5.44 -2.83 -11.15
N VAL A 30 6.24 -3.90 -11.20
CA VAL A 30 7.67 -3.92 -10.91
C VAL A 30 8.34 -4.57 -12.11
N ASP A 31 9.21 -3.84 -12.81
CA ASP A 31 9.88 -4.33 -14.03
C ASP A 31 8.90 -4.91 -15.07
N ASP A 32 7.79 -4.20 -15.29
CA ASP A 32 6.65 -4.59 -16.13
C ASP A 32 5.87 -5.84 -15.67
N GLU A 33 6.22 -6.45 -14.54
CA GLU A 33 5.47 -7.55 -13.93
C GLU A 33 4.42 -7.03 -12.93
N PRO A 34 3.22 -7.66 -12.85
CA PRO A 34 2.21 -7.28 -11.89
C PRO A 34 2.72 -7.31 -10.45
N CYS A 35 2.53 -6.21 -9.74
CA CYS A 35 2.92 -6.08 -8.33
C CYS A 35 1.70 -5.76 -7.48
N GLU A 36 1.65 -6.40 -6.32
CA GLU A 36 0.74 -6.06 -5.24
C GLU A 36 1.55 -5.83 -3.96
N LEU A 37 1.24 -4.72 -3.29
CA LEU A 37 1.78 -4.33 -2.00
C LEU A 37 0.63 -4.07 -1.02
N LEU A 38 0.65 -4.75 0.12
CA LEU A 38 -0.31 -4.60 1.20
C LEU A 38 0.32 -3.79 2.33
N ILE A 39 -0.42 -2.82 2.89
CA ILE A 39 0.00 -2.07 4.07
C ILE A 39 -1.00 -2.29 5.19
N PHE A 40 -0.53 -2.86 6.29
CA PHE A 40 -1.35 -3.18 7.46
C PHE A 40 -0.65 -2.80 8.76
N ARG A 41 -1.31 -2.00 9.60
CA ARG A 41 -0.80 -1.54 10.91
C ARG A 41 0.60 -0.91 10.84
N GLY A 42 0.87 -0.22 9.74
CA GLY A 42 2.14 0.46 9.50
C GLY A 42 3.28 -0.40 8.99
N PHE A 43 2.98 -1.60 8.46
CA PHE A 43 3.95 -2.45 7.79
C PHE A 43 3.52 -2.71 6.35
N SER A 44 4.45 -2.55 5.42
CA SER A 44 4.29 -2.94 4.02
C SER A 44 4.76 -4.38 3.77
N SER A 45 4.00 -5.13 2.98
CA SER A 45 4.30 -6.51 2.57
C SER A 45 3.94 -6.68 1.10
N SER A 46 4.86 -7.21 0.29
CA SER A 46 4.57 -7.58 -1.09
C SER A 46 4.19 -9.05 -1.16
N THR A 47 3.13 -9.37 -1.89
CA THR A 47 2.67 -10.75 -2.11
C THR A 47 3.34 -11.40 -3.33
N THR A 48 4.06 -10.60 -4.12
CA THR A 48 4.59 -10.97 -5.44
C THR A 48 6.12 -10.86 -5.51
N HIS A 49 6.72 -9.97 -4.72
CA HIS A 49 8.15 -9.65 -4.79
C HIS A 49 8.80 -9.62 -3.40
N PRO A 50 10.12 -9.83 -3.27
CA PRO A 50 10.82 -9.69 -2.00
C PRO A 50 10.77 -8.25 -1.49
N THR A 51 10.46 -8.07 -0.20
CA THR A 51 10.56 -6.78 0.49
C THR A 51 11.87 -6.65 1.27
N SER A 52 12.40 -5.44 1.43
CA SER A 52 13.53 -5.20 2.32
C SER A 52 13.10 -5.34 3.79
N PHE A 53 13.88 -6.03 4.62
CA PHE A 53 13.63 -6.15 6.06
C PHE A 53 14.18 -4.95 6.86
N ASP A 54 15.04 -4.15 6.22
CA ASP A 54 15.63 -2.94 6.79
C ASP A 54 14.60 -1.79 6.72
N PRO A 55 14.17 -1.22 7.88
CA PRO A 55 13.16 -0.17 7.93
C PRO A 55 13.63 1.16 7.31
N ASP A 56 14.94 1.36 7.14
CA ASP A 56 15.51 2.55 6.51
C ASP A 56 15.72 2.35 4.99
N ALA A 57 15.50 1.13 4.48
CA ALA A 57 15.60 0.82 3.07
C ALA A 57 14.23 0.87 2.38
N PRO A 58 14.16 1.23 1.08
CA PRO A 58 12.93 1.13 0.30
C PRO A 58 12.33 -0.28 0.36
N VAL A 59 11.02 -0.37 0.60
CA VAL A 59 10.28 -1.64 0.69
C VAL A 59 10.48 -2.48 -0.57
N LEU A 60 10.50 -1.84 -1.75
CA LEU A 60 10.78 -2.47 -3.04
C LEU A 60 12.05 -1.83 -3.65
N ARG A 61 12.98 -2.66 -4.13
CA ARG A 61 14.33 -2.25 -4.60
C ARG A 61 14.43 -1.98 -6.10
N MET A 62 13.35 -2.21 -6.84
CA MET A 62 13.27 -2.11 -8.30
C MET A 62 12.44 -0.88 -8.71
N PRO A 63 12.49 -0.42 -9.96
CA PRO A 63 11.53 0.57 -10.45
C PRO A 63 10.11 0.03 -10.25
N VAL A 64 9.34 0.72 -9.42
CA VAL A 64 7.98 0.34 -9.05
C VAL A 64 7.05 1.47 -9.47
N VAL A 65 5.96 1.13 -10.13
CA VAL A 65 4.85 2.02 -10.38
C VAL A 65 3.64 1.45 -9.64
N LEU A 66 3.01 2.25 -8.78
CA LEU A 66 1.79 1.88 -8.05
C LEU A 66 0.69 2.84 -8.47
N ASP A 67 -0.15 2.41 -9.41
CA ASP A 67 -1.17 3.27 -10.02
C ASP A 67 -2.51 3.22 -9.30
N ASN A 68 -2.76 2.13 -8.57
CA ASN A 68 -4.05 1.87 -7.94
C ASN A 68 -3.90 1.57 -6.45
N ALA A 69 -4.87 2.06 -5.70
CA ALA A 69 -5.00 1.88 -4.27
C ALA A 69 -6.45 1.62 -3.88
N GLU A 70 -6.64 0.68 -2.97
CA GLU A 70 -7.91 0.36 -2.33
C GLU A 70 -7.74 0.29 -0.82
N LEU A 71 -8.77 0.71 -0.09
CA LEU A 71 -8.90 0.47 1.33
C LEU A 71 -9.79 -0.74 1.54
N LEU A 72 -9.30 -1.72 2.27
CA LEU A 72 -10.01 -2.97 2.56
C LEU A 72 -10.36 -3.05 4.05
N GLU A 73 -11.40 -3.83 4.37
CA GLU A 73 -11.71 -4.21 5.74
C GLU A 73 -10.63 -5.16 6.28
N GLY A 74 -10.06 -4.81 7.44
CA GLY A 74 -9.09 -5.62 8.17
C GLY A 74 -9.72 -6.33 9.38
N PRO A 75 -9.18 -7.49 9.80
CA PRO A 75 -8.08 -8.22 9.19
C PRO A 75 -8.46 -8.84 7.84
N LEU A 76 -7.48 -8.97 6.94
CA LEU A 76 -7.73 -9.48 5.59
C LEU A 76 -8.23 -10.93 5.63
N GLN A 77 -9.37 -11.20 5.01
CA GLN A 77 -9.86 -12.56 4.77
C GLN A 77 -9.67 -12.90 3.29
N PRO A 78 -8.73 -13.79 2.93
CA PRO A 78 -8.40 -14.06 1.52
C PRO A 78 -9.59 -14.54 0.69
N SER A 79 -10.50 -15.32 1.29
CA SER A 79 -11.72 -15.81 0.64
C SER A 79 -12.84 -14.77 0.55
N GLN A 80 -12.71 -13.64 1.24
CA GLN A 80 -13.75 -12.62 1.36
C GLN A 80 -13.14 -11.22 1.52
N VAL A 81 -12.36 -10.80 0.53
CA VAL A 81 -11.81 -9.43 0.50
C VAL A 81 -12.96 -8.45 0.34
N LYS A 82 -13.09 -7.51 1.28
CA LYS A 82 -14.10 -6.46 1.25
C LYS A 82 -13.45 -5.10 1.01
N VAL A 83 -13.70 -4.53 -0.16
CA VAL A 83 -13.26 -3.18 -0.52
C VAL A 83 -14.20 -2.16 0.11
N LEU A 84 -13.63 -1.18 0.80
CA LEU A 84 -14.34 -0.07 1.45
C LEU A 84 -14.24 1.21 0.62
N LEU A 85 -13.07 1.47 0.01
CA LEU A 85 -12.81 2.62 -0.86
C LEU A 85 -11.88 2.22 -2.01
N GLY A 86 -12.03 2.88 -3.16
CA GLY A 86 -11.22 2.67 -4.36
C GLY A 86 -11.93 1.84 -5.45
N PRO A 87 -11.24 1.55 -6.56
CA PRO A 87 -9.85 1.91 -6.85
C PRO A 87 -9.66 3.42 -7.12
N MET A 88 -8.52 3.96 -6.70
CA MET A 88 -8.07 5.34 -6.99
C MET A 88 -6.55 5.41 -6.91
N THR A 89 -5.93 6.56 -7.20
CA THR A 89 -4.47 6.71 -7.01
C THR A 89 -4.09 6.63 -5.53
N PRO A 90 -2.87 6.16 -5.17
CA PRO A 90 -2.45 6.10 -3.77
C PRO A 90 -2.45 7.48 -3.08
N GLU A 91 -2.17 8.56 -3.80
CA GLU A 91 -2.28 9.93 -3.29
C GLU A 91 -3.72 10.32 -2.96
N GLN A 92 -4.67 9.96 -3.82
CA GLN A 92 -6.10 10.21 -3.57
C GLN A 92 -6.61 9.41 -2.36
N LEU A 93 -6.11 8.18 -2.18
CA LEU A 93 -6.46 7.37 -1.02
C LEU A 93 -5.91 7.98 0.28
N LEU A 94 -4.65 8.43 0.26
CA LEU A 94 -4.02 9.11 1.40
C LEU A 94 -4.77 10.39 1.80
N ALA A 95 -5.31 11.11 0.82
CA ALA A 95 -6.09 12.33 1.05
C ALA A 95 -7.50 12.07 1.62
N GLN A 96 -7.99 10.83 1.68
CA GLN A 96 -9.31 10.53 2.24
C GLN A 96 -9.36 10.81 3.74
N ALA A 97 -10.38 11.57 4.15
CA ALA A 97 -10.61 11.89 5.56
C ALA A 97 -11.00 10.64 6.37
N ILE A 98 -11.68 9.68 5.72
CA ILE A 98 -12.21 8.47 6.36
C ILE A 98 -11.39 7.27 5.90
N TRP A 99 -10.74 6.61 6.87
CA TRP A 99 -10.08 5.32 6.71
C TRP A 99 -10.79 4.30 7.61
#